data_AF-A0A165LN71-F1
#
_entry.id   AF-A0A165LN71-F1
#
_cell.length_a   1.000
_cell.length_b   1.000
_cell.length_c   1.000
_cell.angle_alpha   90.00
_cell.angle_beta   90.00
_cell.angle_gamma   90.00
#
_symmetry.space_group_name_H-M   'P 1'
#
loop_
_entity.id
_entity.type
_entity.pdbx_description
1 polymer ?
#
loop_
_entity_poly.entity_id
_entity_poly.type
_entity_poly.pdbx_seq_one_letter_code
_entity_poly.pdbx_strand_id
1 'polypeptide(L)'
;EKQETPMLKPRYRTGTGPFMALDLLRPGPPPLHKYRHDLESFFYIYITFAAAYDPPKRYLGKIMQWQQESLIAIGDEKRRFLTNVHTLDQTLNRKLVHDEFKPLLDQRSFLMVLHAAFAKIESLNDRITYNEYTRLNNIRMGLPTDGLDSKITKTEKKRDSYMTYSKFMEILKQPEDI
;
A
#
# COMPACT_ATOMS: atom_id res chain seq x y z
N GLU A 1 -42.28 -20.40 -0.85
CA GLU A 1 -40.97 -20.06 -0.23
C GLU A 1 -39.97 -19.70 -1.31
N LYS A 2 -39.33 -18.52 -1.23
CA LYS A 2 -38.20 -18.18 -2.08
C LYS A 2 -36.93 -18.57 -1.34
N GLN A 3 -36.19 -19.54 -1.88
CA GLN A 3 -34.86 -19.90 -1.40
C GLN A 3 -33.90 -18.71 -1.60
N GLU A 4 -33.49 -18.10 -0.50
CA GLU A 4 -32.37 -17.17 -0.49
C GLU A 4 -31.08 -17.96 -0.78
N THR A 5 -30.45 -17.65 -1.90
CA THR A 5 -29.11 -18.14 -2.21
C THR A 5 -28.18 -17.61 -1.11
N PRO A 6 -27.38 -18.45 -0.43
CA PRO A 6 -26.47 -17.94 0.59
C PRO A 6 -25.49 -17.00 -0.10
N MET A 7 -25.53 -15.72 0.23
CA MET A 7 -24.47 -14.79 -0.12
C MET A 7 -23.17 -15.42 0.35
N LEU A 8 -22.30 -15.77 -0.60
CA LEU A 8 -20.92 -16.17 -0.32
C LEU A 8 -20.31 -15.05 0.52
N LYS A 9 -20.27 -15.24 1.84
CA LYS A 9 -19.51 -14.37 2.74
C LYS A 9 -18.10 -14.34 2.15
N PRO A 10 -17.58 -13.18 1.72
CA PRO A 10 -16.21 -13.14 1.25
C PRO A 10 -15.39 -13.65 2.42
N ARG A 11 -14.59 -14.67 2.14
CA ARG A 11 -13.81 -15.39 3.15
C ARG A 11 -12.62 -14.50 3.52
N TYR A 12 -12.91 -13.35 4.13
CA TYR A 12 -11.90 -12.42 4.62
C TYR A 12 -11.16 -13.16 5.72
N ARG A 13 -9.96 -13.61 5.39
CA ARG A 13 -9.03 -14.19 6.35
C ARG A 13 -8.65 -13.07 7.32
N THR A 14 -9.37 -12.97 8.43
CA THR A 14 -9.13 -12.08 9.57
C THR A 14 -7.79 -12.44 10.23
N GLY A 15 -6.69 -12.00 9.62
CA GLY A 15 -5.35 -12.27 10.13
C GLY A 15 -4.19 -11.51 9.48
N THR A 16 -4.38 -10.82 8.35
CA THR A 16 -3.25 -10.14 7.64
C THR A 16 -3.53 -8.70 7.20
N GLY A 17 -4.64 -8.08 7.59
CA GLY A 17 -4.94 -6.67 7.26
C GLY A 17 -3.76 -5.69 7.45
N PRO A 18 -3.03 -5.74 8.59
CA PRO A 18 -1.85 -4.90 8.81
C PRO A 18 -0.74 -5.06 7.75
N PHE A 19 -0.69 -6.19 7.04
CA PHE A 19 0.32 -6.50 6.03
C PHE A 19 -0.25 -6.53 4.61
N MET A 20 -1.56 -6.42 4.40
CA MET A 20 -2.13 -6.37 3.05
C MET A 20 -1.72 -5.10 2.30
N ALA A 21 -1.46 -5.25 1.00
CA ALA A 21 -1.27 -4.16 0.06
C ALA A 21 -2.49 -3.22 0.02
N LEU A 22 -2.26 -1.92 -0.21
CA LEU A 22 -3.32 -0.90 -0.19
C LEU A 22 -4.49 -1.21 -1.12
N ASP A 23 -4.22 -1.77 -2.30
CA ASP A 23 -5.25 -2.13 -3.27
C ASP A 23 -6.25 -3.16 -2.76
N LEU A 24 -5.83 -4.04 -1.87
CA LEU A 24 -6.68 -5.08 -1.28
C LEU A 24 -7.49 -4.54 -0.10
N LEU A 25 -7.19 -3.33 0.36
CA LEU A 25 -7.84 -2.66 1.49
C LEU A 25 -8.87 -1.61 1.05
N ARG A 26 -8.99 -1.37 -0.26
CA ARG A 26 -9.92 -0.38 -0.83
C ARG A 26 -11.36 -0.92 -0.88
N PRO A 27 -12.37 -0.03 -0.85
CA PRO A 27 -13.75 -0.42 -1.11
C PRO A 27 -13.91 -0.93 -2.56
N GLY A 28 -14.84 -1.86 -2.75
CA GLY A 28 -15.14 -2.45 -4.06
C GLY A 28 -14.71 -3.92 -4.19
N PRO A 29 -14.84 -4.50 -5.39
CA PRO A 29 -14.37 -5.86 -5.63
C PRO A 29 -12.85 -5.92 -5.47
N PRO A 30 -12.30 -6.97 -4.82
CA PRO A 30 -10.87 -7.16 -4.73
C PRO A 30 -10.23 -7.17 -6.12
N PRO A 31 -9.17 -6.39 -6.37
CA PRO A 31 -8.48 -6.41 -7.64
C PRO A 31 -7.77 -7.76 -7.85
N LEU A 32 -7.42 -8.06 -9.10
CA LEU A 32 -6.54 -9.17 -9.40
C LEU A 32 -5.23 -8.99 -8.62
N HIS A 33 -4.83 -10.03 -7.88
CA HIS A 33 -3.58 -10.06 -7.13
C HIS A 33 -2.40 -9.97 -8.09
N LYS A 34 -1.48 -9.03 -7.84
CA LYS A 34 -0.28 -8.78 -8.62
C LYS A 34 0.93 -8.98 -7.73
N TYR A 35 2.06 -9.38 -8.32
CA TYR A 35 3.30 -9.58 -7.58
C TYR A 35 3.73 -8.38 -6.72
N ARG A 36 3.46 -7.15 -7.17
CA ARG A 36 3.71 -5.92 -6.38
C ARG A 36 2.96 -5.87 -5.05
N HIS A 37 1.84 -6.57 -4.91
CA HIS A 37 1.09 -6.66 -3.66
C HIS A 37 1.85 -7.47 -2.61
N ASP A 38 2.56 -8.51 -3.03
CA ASP A 38 3.43 -9.28 -2.13
C ASP A 38 4.64 -8.44 -1.70
N LEU A 39 5.26 -7.70 -2.63
CA LEU A 39 6.34 -6.76 -2.32
C LEU A 39 5.89 -5.64 -1.36
N GLU A 40 4.69 -5.09 -1.54
CA GLU A 40 4.10 -4.11 -0.62
C GLU A 40 3.84 -4.73 0.75
N SER A 41 3.43 -6.01 0.79
CA SER A 41 3.23 -6.73 2.04
C SER A 41 4.53 -6.92 2.81
N PHE A 42 5.62 -7.29 2.12
CA PHE A 42 6.97 -7.34 2.70
C PHE A 42 7.43 -5.97 3.21
N PHE A 43 7.15 -4.90 2.47
CA PHE A 43 7.43 -3.54 2.93
C PHE A 43 6.73 -3.22 4.26
N TYR A 44 5.45 -3.55 4.43
CA TYR A 44 4.73 -3.32 5.70
C TYR A 44 5.29 -4.16 6.86
N ILE A 45 5.86 -5.34 6.58
CA ILE A 45 6.59 -6.13 7.57
C ILE A 45 7.84 -5.35 8.03
N TYR A 46 8.66 -4.84 7.11
CA TYR A 46 9.84 -4.03 7.46
C TYR A 46 9.47 -2.80 8.28
N ILE A 47 8.40 -2.09 7.92
CA ILE A 47 7.91 -0.94 8.70
C ILE A 47 7.52 -1.37 10.12
N THR A 48 6.81 -2.48 10.27
CA THR A 48 6.40 -2.97 11.59
C THR A 48 7.60 -3.36 12.45
N PHE A 49 8.61 -4.00 11.86
CA PHE A 49 9.86 -4.30 12.56
C PHE A 49 10.59 -3.04 12.99
N ALA A 50 10.79 -2.09 12.08
CA ALA A 50 11.47 -0.83 12.39
C ALA A 50 10.72 -0.02 13.47
N ALA A 51 9.39 0.02 13.41
CA ALA A 51 8.57 0.81 14.31
C ALA A 51 8.40 0.20 15.71
N ALA A 52 8.33 -1.13 15.81
CA ALA A 52 7.75 -1.78 16.97
C ALA A 52 8.50 -3.03 17.47
N TYR A 53 9.60 -3.45 16.84
CA TYR A 53 10.39 -4.56 17.36
C TYR A 53 11.28 -4.10 18.51
N ASP A 54 11.23 -4.85 19.62
CA ASP A 54 12.07 -4.70 20.81
C ASP A 54 13.07 -5.87 20.82
N PRO A 55 14.33 -5.67 20.37
CA PRO A 55 15.32 -6.73 20.32
C PRO A 55 15.64 -7.36 21.68
N PRO A 56 15.83 -6.59 22.78
CA PRO A 56 16.02 -7.16 24.11
C PRO A 56 14.91 -8.12 24.55
N LYS A 57 13.64 -7.79 24.26
CA LYS A 57 12.49 -8.63 24.62
C LYS A 57 12.12 -9.66 23.55
N ARG A 58 12.76 -9.61 22.38
CA ARG A 58 12.41 -10.40 21.18
C ARG A 58 10.91 -10.33 20.87
N TYR A 59 10.34 -9.15 21.06
CA TYR A 59 8.91 -8.91 20.96
C TYR A 59 8.63 -7.96 19.80
N LEU A 60 7.75 -8.38 18.90
CA LEU A 60 7.23 -7.52 17.85
C LEU A 60 5.93 -6.89 18.34
N GLY A 61 5.97 -5.59 18.60
CA GLY A 61 4.77 -4.80 18.89
C GLY A 61 3.88 -4.63 17.67
N LYS A 62 2.88 -3.76 17.82
CA LYS A 62 1.89 -3.50 16.77
C LYS A 62 1.80 -2.01 16.48
N ILE A 63 1.65 -1.66 15.21
CA ILE A 63 1.21 -0.32 14.80
C ILE A 63 -0.31 -0.29 14.98
N MET A 64 -0.80 0.31 16.06
CA MET A 64 -2.21 0.23 16.46
C MET A 64 -3.17 0.77 15.40
N GLN A 65 -2.74 1.78 14.63
CA GLN A 65 -3.48 2.34 13.50
C GLN A 65 -3.77 1.30 12.42
N TRP A 66 -2.95 0.24 12.32
CA TRP A 66 -3.12 -0.84 11.36
C TRP A 66 -3.87 -2.05 11.95
N GLN A 67 -4.22 -2.04 13.25
CA GLN A 67 -4.95 -3.11 13.94
C GLN A 67 -6.46 -2.83 14.01
N GLN A 68 -7.04 -2.37 12.91
CA GLN A 68 -8.47 -2.05 12.84
C GLN A 68 -9.27 -3.27 12.38
N GLU A 69 -10.52 -3.37 12.81
CA GLU A 69 -11.45 -4.39 12.30
C GLU A 69 -11.83 -4.13 10.83
N SER A 70 -11.92 -2.85 10.46
CA SER A 70 -12.26 -2.42 9.10
C SER A 70 -11.02 -2.39 8.22
N LEU A 71 -11.00 -3.22 7.16
CA LEU A 71 -9.95 -3.18 6.13
C LEU A 71 -9.83 -1.81 5.48
N ILE A 72 -10.96 -1.12 5.27
CA ILE A 72 -10.99 0.23 4.71
C ILE A 72 -10.27 1.20 5.66
N ALA A 73 -10.52 1.10 6.98
CA ALA A 73 -9.83 1.94 7.95
C ALA A 73 -8.31 1.69 7.97
N ILE A 74 -7.87 0.43 7.86
CA ILE A 74 -6.45 0.10 7.70
C ILE A 74 -5.90 0.74 6.42
N GLY A 75 -6.63 0.62 5.31
CA GLY A 75 -6.25 1.22 4.02
C GLY A 75 -6.09 2.73 4.11
N ASP A 76 -7.00 3.43 4.77
CA ASP A 76 -6.93 4.87 4.97
C ASP A 76 -5.72 5.30 5.80
N GLU A 77 -5.40 4.56 6.87
CA GLU A 77 -4.22 4.83 7.69
C GLU A 77 -2.92 4.58 6.93
N LYS A 78 -2.84 3.49 6.15
CA LYS A 78 -1.68 3.19 5.31
C LYS A 78 -1.49 4.23 4.22
N ARG A 79 -2.57 4.70 3.61
CA ARG A 79 -2.53 5.78 2.62
C ARG A 79 -1.99 7.06 3.25
N ARG A 80 -2.49 7.46 4.43
CA ARG A 80 -1.95 8.59 5.19
C ARG A 80 -0.46 8.41 5.49
N PHE A 81 -0.05 7.23 5.93
CA PHE A 81 1.35 6.90 6.19
C PHE A 81 2.24 7.08 4.95
N LEU A 82 1.76 6.71 3.75
CA LEU A 82 2.52 6.89 2.50
C LEU A 82 2.55 8.34 2.02
N THR A 83 1.48 9.12 2.21
CA THR A 83 1.31 10.43 1.56
C THR A 83 1.44 11.62 2.50
N ASN A 84 1.48 11.42 3.82
CA ASN A 84 1.53 12.47 4.83
C ASN A 84 2.76 12.31 5.73
N VAL A 85 3.65 13.32 5.71
CA VAL A 85 4.89 13.33 6.50
C VAL A 85 4.63 13.23 8.01
N HIS A 86 3.54 13.81 8.50
CA HIS A 86 3.20 13.76 9.92
C HIS A 86 2.83 12.33 10.36
N THR A 87 2.04 11.61 9.55
CA THR A 87 1.68 10.23 9.84
C THR A 87 2.89 9.30 9.74
N LEU A 88 3.79 9.54 8.78
CA LEU A 88 5.07 8.86 8.70
C LEU A 88 5.90 9.07 9.98
N ASP A 89 6.10 10.31 10.42
CA ASP A 89 6.89 10.65 11.61
C ASP A 89 6.27 10.10 12.90
N GLN A 90 4.94 10.07 13.00
CA GLN A 90 4.24 9.44 14.11
C GLN A 90 4.45 7.92 14.15
N THR A 91 4.41 7.27 12.98
CA THR A 91 4.55 5.82 12.85
C THR A 91 5.99 5.37 13.09
N LEU A 92 6.95 6.11 12.53
CA LEU A 92 8.40 5.89 12.66
C LEU A 92 9.02 6.91 13.62
N ASN A 93 8.41 7.07 14.80
CA ASN A 93 8.86 8.06 15.78
C ASN A 93 10.28 7.72 16.27
N ARG A 94 11.27 8.52 15.84
CA ARG A 94 12.69 8.34 16.18
C ARG A 94 12.98 8.29 17.68
N LYS A 95 12.08 8.79 18.54
CA LYS A 95 12.22 8.72 20.00
C LYS A 95 11.80 7.37 20.58
N LEU A 96 10.95 6.61 19.86
CA LEU A 96 10.40 5.33 20.30
C LEU A 96 11.06 4.14 19.61
N VAL A 97 11.51 4.32 18.37
CA VAL A 97 12.24 3.30 17.61
C VAL A 97 13.54 2.94 18.32
N HIS A 98 13.78 1.62 18.47
CA HIS A 98 15.01 1.09 19.05
C HIS A 98 16.25 1.56 18.27
N ASP A 99 17.36 1.79 18.97
CA ASP A 99 18.57 2.41 18.40
C ASP A 99 19.11 1.66 17.18
N GLU A 100 19.07 0.33 17.20
CA GLU A 100 19.49 -0.54 16.08
C GLU A 100 18.72 -0.29 14.77
N PHE A 101 17.48 0.21 14.84
CA PHE A 101 16.65 0.46 13.66
C PHE A 101 16.66 1.92 13.22
N LYS A 102 17.21 2.85 14.02
CA LYS A 102 17.29 4.28 13.64
C LYS A 102 17.97 4.52 12.29
N PRO A 103 19.02 3.77 11.87
CA PRO A 103 19.59 3.93 10.52
C PRO A 103 18.59 3.63 9.39
N LEU A 104 17.55 2.82 9.63
CA LEU A 104 16.48 2.56 8.64
C LEU A 104 15.55 3.74 8.44
N LEU A 105 15.61 4.78 9.28
CA LEU A 105 14.80 5.99 9.16
C LEU A 105 15.54 7.10 8.40
N ASP A 106 16.78 6.86 7.97
CA ASP A 106 17.53 7.83 7.19
C ASP A 106 17.02 7.87 5.75
N GLN A 107 16.97 9.06 5.14
CA GLN A 107 16.35 9.27 3.82
C GLN A 107 16.92 8.40 2.70
N ARG A 108 18.18 7.96 2.84
CA ARG A 108 18.88 7.12 1.86
C ARG A 108 18.87 5.63 2.21
N SER A 109 18.26 5.25 3.33
CA SER A 109 18.09 3.84 3.69
C SER A 109 17.15 3.15 2.70
N PHE A 110 17.30 1.83 2.54
CA PHE A 110 16.41 1.07 1.66
C PHE A 110 14.94 1.22 2.08
N LEU A 111 14.66 1.30 3.39
CA LEU A 111 13.30 1.38 3.91
C LEU A 111 12.61 2.69 3.51
N MET A 112 13.33 3.81 3.59
CA MET A 112 12.81 5.12 3.15
C MET A 112 12.71 5.22 1.62
N VAL A 113 13.60 4.56 0.88
CA VAL A 113 13.49 4.47 -0.59
C VAL A 113 12.28 3.62 -1.00
N LEU A 114 12.00 2.50 -0.31
CA LEU A 114 10.80 1.70 -0.50
C LEU A 114 9.54 2.51 -0.17
N HIS A 115 9.53 3.25 0.95
CA HIS A 115 8.42 4.13 1.31
C HIS A 115 8.11 5.12 0.18
N ALA A 116 9.12 5.84 -0.30
CA ALA A 116 8.97 6.78 -1.41
C ALA A 116 8.44 6.10 -2.68
N ALA A 117 8.87 4.86 -2.94
CA ALA A 117 8.42 4.10 -4.09
C ALA A 117 6.93 3.71 -3.98
N PHE A 118 6.48 3.21 -2.83
CA PHE A 118 5.06 2.88 -2.62
C PHE A 118 4.18 4.14 -2.54
N ALA A 119 4.69 5.24 -1.96
CA ALA A 119 4.03 6.55 -2.02
C ALA A 119 3.85 7.02 -3.46
N LYS A 120 4.81 6.74 -4.34
CA LYS A 120 4.68 7.05 -5.77
C LYS A 120 3.59 6.21 -6.43
N ILE A 121 3.51 4.91 -6.14
CA ILE A 121 2.46 4.00 -6.63
C ILE A 121 1.08 4.52 -6.21
N GLU A 122 0.96 4.98 -4.96
CA GLU A 122 -0.28 5.56 -4.44
C GLU A 122 -0.64 6.86 -5.17
N SER A 123 0.32 7.76 -5.39
CA SER A 123 0.08 8.99 -6.15
C SER A 123 -0.37 8.74 -7.60
N LEU A 124 0.02 7.60 -8.20
CA LEU A 124 -0.45 7.20 -9.53
C LEU A 124 -1.89 6.70 -9.46
N ASN A 125 -2.27 6.00 -8.39
CA ASN A 125 -3.64 5.60 -8.14
C ASN A 125 -4.58 6.80 -7.99
N ASP A 126 -4.15 7.84 -7.26
CA ASP A 126 -4.92 9.07 -7.10
C ASP A 126 -5.24 9.73 -8.46
N ARG A 127 -4.25 9.73 -9.36
CA ARG A 127 -4.41 10.25 -10.73
C ARG A 127 -5.38 9.41 -11.55
N ILE A 128 -5.33 8.09 -11.42
CA ILE A 128 -6.28 7.18 -12.09
C ILE A 128 -7.70 7.50 -11.60
N THR A 129 -7.90 7.51 -10.29
CA THR A 129 -9.20 7.77 -9.65
C THR A 129 -9.78 9.12 -10.09
N TYR A 130 -8.96 10.17 -10.12
CA TYR A 130 -9.39 11.49 -10.58
C TYR A 130 -9.81 11.50 -12.07
N ASN A 131 -9.04 10.81 -12.93
CA ASN A 131 -9.37 10.72 -14.34
C ASN A 131 -10.63 9.86 -14.59
N GLU A 132 -10.83 8.79 -13.82
CA GLU A 132 -12.05 7.97 -13.87
C GLU A 132 -13.28 8.76 -13.46
N TYR A 133 -13.18 9.54 -12.37
CA TYR A 133 -14.23 10.45 -11.95
C TYR A 133 -14.59 11.45 -13.05
N THR A 134 -13.56 12.10 -13.63
CA THR A 134 -13.74 13.05 -14.74
C THR A 134 -14.36 12.38 -15.96
N ARG A 135 -13.93 11.16 -16.29
CA ARG A 135 -14.45 10.36 -17.39
C ARG A 135 -15.93 10.05 -17.20
N LEU A 136 -16.34 9.62 -16.01
CA LEU A 136 -17.75 9.34 -15.69
C LEU A 136 -18.61 10.60 -15.85
N ASN A 137 -18.10 11.77 -15.44
CA ASN A 137 -18.81 13.04 -15.64
C ASN A 137 -18.90 13.42 -17.12
N ASN A 138 -17.83 13.21 -17.91
CA ASN A 138 -17.88 13.45 -19.36
C ASN A 138 -18.92 12.59 -20.05
N ILE A 139 -19.01 11.30 -19.70
CA ILE A 139 -20.05 10.39 -20.23
C ILE A 139 -21.45 10.95 -19.95
N ARG A 140 -21.70 11.41 -18.72
CA ARG A 140 -23.00 12.00 -18.33
C ARG A 140 -23.33 13.28 -19.10
N MET A 141 -22.32 14.02 -19.53
CA MET A 141 -22.47 15.27 -20.28
C MET A 141 -22.37 15.11 -21.80
N GLY A 142 -22.15 13.89 -22.31
CA GLY A 142 -21.92 13.65 -23.75
C GLY A 142 -20.60 14.24 -24.27
N LEU A 143 -19.61 14.43 -23.40
CA LEU A 143 -18.29 14.96 -23.76
C LEU A 143 -17.31 13.84 -24.13
N PRO A 144 -16.29 14.11 -24.97
CA PRO A 144 -15.29 13.11 -25.35
C PRO A 144 -14.52 12.51 -24.17
N THR A 145 -14.19 11.22 -24.25
CA THR A 145 -13.42 10.49 -23.21
C THR A 145 -12.10 9.92 -23.69
N ASP A 146 -11.83 9.83 -25.00
CA ASP A 146 -10.65 9.15 -25.55
C ASP A 146 -9.32 9.62 -24.92
N GLY A 147 -9.21 10.93 -24.69
CA GLY A 147 -8.05 11.53 -24.03
C GLY A 147 -7.89 11.10 -22.56
N LEU A 148 -9.00 10.87 -21.85
CA LEU A 148 -9.01 10.35 -20.48
C LEU A 148 -8.72 8.84 -20.46
N ASP A 149 -9.33 8.09 -21.37
CA ASP A 149 -9.10 6.63 -21.52
C ASP A 149 -7.62 6.32 -21.75
N SER A 150 -6.98 7.08 -22.65
CA SER A 150 -5.54 7.00 -22.92
C SER A 150 -4.69 7.36 -21.69
N LYS A 151 -5.08 8.42 -20.94
CA LYS A 151 -4.38 8.83 -19.71
C LYS A 151 -4.49 7.79 -18.60
N ILE A 152 -5.67 7.20 -18.40
CA ILE A 152 -5.92 6.14 -17.41
C ILE A 152 -5.04 4.94 -17.74
N THR A 153 -5.17 4.41 -18.95
CA THR A 153 -4.41 3.24 -19.42
C THR A 153 -2.89 3.45 -19.28
N LYS A 154 -2.39 4.63 -19.67
CA LYS A 154 -0.96 4.96 -19.54
C LYS A 154 -0.51 5.03 -18.08
N THR A 155 -1.36 5.55 -17.20
CA THR A 155 -1.05 5.69 -15.76
C THR A 155 -1.10 4.35 -15.07
N GLU A 156 -2.06 3.48 -15.40
CA GLU A 156 -2.15 2.10 -14.90
C GLU A 156 -0.92 1.28 -15.28
N LYS A 157 -0.52 1.30 -16.55
CA LYS A 157 0.70 0.62 -17.01
C LYS A 157 1.93 1.11 -16.25
N LYS A 158 2.07 2.43 -16.07
CA LYS A 158 3.17 3.03 -15.32
C LYS A 158 3.15 2.61 -13.85
N ARG A 159 1.96 2.51 -13.25
CA ARG A 159 1.78 2.11 -11.86
C ARG A 159 2.16 0.65 -11.64
N ASP A 160 1.70 -0.23 -12.52
CA ASP A 160 2.00 -1.66 -12.46
C ASP A 160 3.47 -1.96 -12.69
N SER A 161 4.13 -1.25 -13.60
CA SER A 161 5.56 -1.42 -13.86
C SER A 161 6.46 -0.70 -12.83
N TYR A 162 5.89 0.02 -11.86
CA TYR A 162 6.68 0.88 -10.99
C TYR A 162 7.49 0.10 -9.96
N MET A 163 7.01 -1.06 -9.52
CA MET A 163 7.66 -1.92 -8.54
C MET A 163 7.69 -3.36 -9.06
N THR A 164 8.85 -3.76 -9.57
CA THR A 164 9.18 -5.13 -10.00
C THR A 164 10.06 -5.80 -8.95
N TYR A 165 10.25 -7.12 -9.06
CA TYR A 165 11.20 -7.84 -8.22
C TYR A 165 12.61 -7.24 -8.32
N SER A 166 13.13 -7.10 -9.55
CA SER A 166 14.47 -6.54 -9.80
C SER A 166 14.65 -5.17 -9.16
N LYS A 167 13.66 -4.28 -9.28
CA LYS A 167 13.73 -2.96 -8.64
C LYS A 167 13.67 -3.04 -7.12
N PHE A 168 12.89 -3.97 -6.57
CA PHE A 168 12.84 -4.19 -5.13
C PHE A 168 14.20 -4.67 -4.59
N MET A 169 14.83 -5.63 -5.28
CA MET A 169 16.15 -6.15 -4.93
C MET A 169 17.25 -5.10 -5.10
N GLU A 170 17.17 -4.27 -6.15
CA GLU A 170 18.05 -3.11 -6.35
C GLU A 170 17.98 -2.16 -5.14
N ILE A 171 16.78 -1.83 -4.67
CA ILE A 171 16.58 -0.96 -3.50
C ILE A 171 17.17 -1.60 -2.23
N LEU A 172 17.01 -2.92 -2.06
CA LEU A 172 17.60 -3.67 -0.95
C LEU A 172 19.13 -3.84 -1.06
N LYS A 173 19.72 -3.54 -2.22
CA LYS A 173 21.12 -3.81 -2.57
C LYS A 173 21.47 -5.30 -2.39
N GLN A 174 20.54 -6.17 -2.77
CA GLN A 174 20.72 -7.62 -2.71
C GLN A 174 20.75 -8.18 -4.14
N PRO A 175 21.47 -9.29 -4.38
CA PRO A 175 21.44 -9.98 -5.67
C PRO A 175 20.03 -10.51 -5.95
N GLU A 176 19.66 -10.60 -7.22
CA GLU A 176 18.50 -11.37 -7.62
C GLU A 176 18.85 -12.85 -7.52
N ASP A 177 18.05 -13.62 -6.77
CA ASP A 177 18.11 -15.08 -6.82
C ASP A 177 17.63 -15.53 -8.22
N ILE A 178 18.57 -15.88 -9.10
CA ILE A 178 18.34 -16.39 -10.47
C ILE A 178 18.49 -17.91 -10.47
#